data_AF-R9I4Y8-F1
#
_entry.id   AF-R9I4Y8-F1
#
_cell.length_a   1.000
_cell.length_b   1.000
_cell.length_c   1.000
_cell.angle_alpha   90.00
_cell.angle_beta   90.00
_cell.angle_gamma   90.00
#
_symmetry.space_group_name_H-M   'P 1'
#
loop_
_entity.id
_entity.type
_entity.pdbx_description
1 polymer ?
#
loop_
_entity_poly.entity_id
_entity_poly.type
_entity_poly.pdbx_seq_one_letter_code
_entity_poly.pdbx_strand_id
1 'polypeptide(L)'
;MKDENQYVAYLRVSTQKQGYSGLGLEAQREIIQNYLCDKTPVAEYIEIESGRKKERPKLKEALSSCRKDGAILIVAKLDRLARSVSFLSNLLESDVEIVFCDFPQANKMVLHIISAISQYEAELIAARTKASLQAKKSRGFKLGNPEHLMDRHEQAIQNSIRTCKDKADNNPNNKRAVAILRILVKESHSYNEMANILNQEGFVSSKGCSFTKSTVYKLIKRYNLKED
;
A
#
# COMPACT_ATOMS: atom_id res chain seq x y z
N MET A 1 -22.77 1.69 37.99
CA MET A 1 -23.17 1.77 36.58
C MET A 1 -22.19 0.91 35.79
N LYS A 2 -22.65 -0.19 35.19
CA LYS A 2 -21.84 -0.94 34.21
C LYS A 2 -22.03 -0.19 32.89
N ASP A 3 -21.04 0.59 32.48
CA ASP A 3 -21.03 1.19 31.15
C ASP A 3 -21.18 0.07 30.10
N GLU A 4 -22.30 0.08 29.37
CA GLU A 4 -22.61 -0.81 28.23
C GLU A 4 -21.86 -0.35 26.98
N ASN A 5 -20.57 0.01 27.11
CA ASN A 5 -19.80 0.42 25.95
C ASN A 5 -19.70 -0.76 24.98
N GLN A 6 -20.14 -0.52 23.75
CA GLN A 6 -19.98 -1.44 22.63
C GLN A 6 -18.55 -1.34 22.13
N TYR A 7 -17.95 -2.48 21.76
CA TYR A 7 -16.57 -2.54 21.30
C TYR A 7 -16.49 -3.08 19.88
N VAL A 8 -15.67 -2.48 19.04
CA VAL A 8 -15.34 -3.00 17.71
C VAL A 8 -13.87 -3.39 17.70
N ALA A 9 -13.56 -4.64 17.42
CA ALA A 9 -12.20 -5.14 17.44
C ALA A 9 -11.50 -4.97 16.08
N TYR A 10 -10.26 -4.49 16.11
CA TYR A 10 -9.40 -4.41 14.92
C TYR A 10 -8.14 -5.28 15.09
N LEU A 11 -7.94 -6.20 14.15
CA LEU A 11 -6.84 -7.15 14.15
C LEU A 11 -5.99 -6.99 12.88
N ARG A 12 -4.66 -7.16 13.00
CA ARG A 12 -3.74 -7.03 11.85
C ARG A 12 -2.69 -8.13 11.78
N VAL A 13 -2.46 -8.66 10.58
CA VAL A 13 -1.36 -9.60 10.28
C VAL A 13 -0.55 -9.17 9.06
N SER A 14 0.77 -9.46 9.10
CA SER A 14 1.75 -8.97 8.11
C SER A 14 1.93 -9.89 6.89
N THR A 15 1.31 -11.07 6.87
CA THR A 15 1.33 -11.99 5.72
C THR A 15 0.08 -12.88 5.72
N GLN A 16 -0.39 -13.29 4.54
CA GLN A 16 -1.42 -14.33 4.42
C GLN A 16 -1.00 -15.63 5.14
N LYS A 17 0.28 -16.04 5.03
CA LYS A 17 0.82 -17.22 5.73
C LYS A 17 0.70 -17.14 7.26
N GLN A 18 0.91 -15.96 7.87
CA GLN A 18 0.69 -15.76 9.31
C GLN A 18 -0.79 -15.69 9.68
N GLY A 19 -1.65 -15.24 8.76
CA GLY A 19 -3.11 -15.33 8.91
C GLY A 19 -3.62 -16.77 8.95
N TYR A 20 -2.97 -17.68 8.20
CA TYR A 20 -3.31 -19.11 8.16
C TYR A 20 -2.79 -19.91 9.36
N SER A 21 -1.68 -19.51 9.98
CA SER A 21 -1.16 -20.22 11.15
C SER A 21 -1.94 -19.99 12.44
N GLY A 22 -2.93 -19.08 12.47
CA GLY A 22 -3.77 -18.78 13.65
C GLY A 22 -3.06 -17.96 14.73
N LEU A 23 -1.81 -18.30 15.05
CA LEU A 23 -1.00 -17.79 16.17
C LEU A 23 -0.94 -16.26 16.30
N GLY A 24 -0.95 -15.52 15.18
CA GLY A 24 -0.91 -14.06 15.22
C GLY A 24 -2.25 -13.40 15.52
N LEU A 25 -3.36 -13.98 15.05
CA LEU A 25 -4.72 -13.47 15.26
C LEU A 25 -5.30 -14.00 16.56
N GLU A 26 -5.07 -15.27 16.88
CA GLU A 26 -5.51 -15.90 18.13
C GLU A 26 -4.90 -15.20 19.34
N ALA A 27 -3.59 -14.92 19.34
CA ALA A 27 -2.97 -14.16 20.41
C ALA A 27 -3.54 -12.74 20.55
N GLN A 28 -3.95 -12.10 19.44
CA GLN A 28 -4.61 -10.79 19.50
C GLN A 28 -6.03 -10.90 20.09
N ARG A 29 -6.80 -11.92 19.68
CA ARG A 29 -8.12 -12.19 20.25
C ARG A 29 -8.04 -12.51 21.73
N GLU A 30 -7.07 -13.31 22.15
CA GLU A 30 -6.87 -13.65 23.55
C GLU A 30 -6.57 -12.41 24.40
N ILE A 31 -5.70 -11.52 23.93
CA ILE A 31 -5.42 -10.25 24.60
C ILE A 31 -6.68 -9.38 24.72
N ILE A 32 -7.47 -9.28 23.64
CA ILE A 32 -8.72 -8.51 23.64
C ILE A 32 -9.74 -9.15 24.59
N GLN A 33 -9.89 -10.47 24.57
CA GLN A 33 -10.81 -11.21 25.43
C GLN A 33 -10.42 -11.07 26.90
N ASN A 34 -9.13 -11.17 27.22
CA ASN A 34 -8.63 -10.98 28.58
C ASN A 34 -8.88 -9.56 29.10
N TYR A 35 -8.86 -8.56 28.21
CA TYR A 35 -9.19 -7.18 28.56
C TYR A 35 -10.69 -6.94 28.73
N LEU A 36 -11.51 -7.53 27.84
CA LEU A 36 -12.97 -7.38 27.86
C LEU A 36 -13.65 -8.26 28.92
N CYS A 37 -12.93 -9.24 29.48
CA CYS A 37 -13.42 -10.26 30.39
C CYS A 37 -14.64 -11.00 29.81
N ASP A 38 -15.86 -10.59 30.21
CA ASP A 38 -17.13 -11.21 29.81
C ASP A 38 -17.79 -10.54 28.59
N LYS A 39 -17.24 -9.43 28.11
CA LYS A 39 -17.78 -8.70 26.96
C LYS A 39 -17.19 -9.23 25.66
N THR A 40 -18.01 -9.28 24.61
CA THR A 40 -17.57 -9.58 23.26
C THR A 40 -17.67 -8.33 22.38
N PRO A 41 -16.71 -8.11 21.46
CA PRO A 41 -16.83 -7.05 20.49
C PRO A 41 -18.00 -7.33 19.53
N VAL A 42 -18.76 -6.29 19.18
CA VAL A 42 -19.92 -6.39 18.27
C VAL A 42 -19.52 -6.72 16.83
N ALA A 43 -18.29 -6.39 16.46
CA ALA A 43 -17.72 -6.69 15.16
C ALA A 43 -16.20 -6.85 15.24
N GLU A 44 -15.65 -7.75 14.42
CA GLU A 44 -14.21 -7.90 14.22
C GLU A 44 -13.82 -7.51 12.79
N TYR A 45 -12.82 -6.64 12.65
CA TYR A 45 -12.25 -6.23 11.37
C TYR A 45 -10.80 -6.71 11.26
N ILE A 46 -10.54 -7.59 10.30
CA ILE A 46 -9.21 -8.20 10.10
C ILE A 46 -8.53 -7.57 8.89
N GLU A 47 -7.38 -6.93 9.11
CA GLU A 47 -6.55 -6.36 8.07
C GLU A 47 -5.39 -7.31 7.72
N ILE A 48 -5.34 -7.70 6.44
CA ILE A 48 -4.27 -8.55 5.89
C ILE A 48 -3.38 -7.69 5.02
N GLU A 49 -2.28 -7.22 5.58
CA GLU A 49 -1.36 -6.29 4.91
C GLU A 49 -0.07 -7.03 4.56
N SER A 50 0.27 -7.08 3.26
CA SER A 50 1.60 -7.51 2.80
C SER A 50 2.44 -6.29 2.41
N GLY A 51 3.59 -6.13 3.08
CA GLY A 51 4.52 -5.02 2.81
C GLY A 51 4.05 -3.66 3.33
N ARG A 52 4.62 -2.58 2.77
CA ARG A 52 4.42 -1.18 3.22
C ARG A 52 3.28 -0.49 2.46
N LYS A 53 2.20 -1.19 2.14
CA LYS A 53 1.01 -0.55 1.52
C LYS A 53 0.35 0.35 2.56
N LYS A 54 -0.07 1.55 2.14
CA LYS A 54 -0.64 2.57 3.04
C LYS A 54 -2.16 2.46 3.20
N GLU A 55 -2.83 1.76 2.30
CA GLU A 55 -4.28 1.69 2.30
C GLU A 55 -4.77 0.62 3.27
N ARG A 56 -5.53 1.08 4.28
CA ARG A 56 -6.13 0.25 5.34
C ARG A 56 -7.66 0.29 5.24
N PRO A 57 -8.27 -0.44 4.30
CA PRO A 57 -9.72 -0.39 4.10
C PRO A 57 -10.48 -0.92 5.32
N LYS A 58 -10.02 -2.00 5.96
CA LYS A 58 -10.73 -2.64 7.08
C LYS A 58 -10.75 -1.77 8.32
N LEU A 59 -9.70 -0.98 8.50
CA LEU A 59 -9.65 0.02 9.57
C LEU A 59 -10.61 1.18 9.36
N LYS A 60 -10.76 1.65 8.11
CA LYS A 60 -11.76 2.68 7.77
C LYS A 60 -13.19 2.17 7.98
N GLU A 61 -13.44 0.91 7.62
CA GLU A 61 -14.72 0.24 7.90
C GLU A 61 -14.98 0.17 9.41
N ALA A 62 -14.00 -0.28 10.20
CA ALA A 62 -14.09 -0.35 11.66
C ALA A 62 -14.43 1.00 12.30
N LEU A 63 -13.71 2.06 11.92
CA LEU A 63 -13.97 3.44 12.41
C LEU A 63 -15.34 3.97 12.00
N SER A 64 -15.84 3.55 10.84
CA SER A 64 -17.16 3.94 10.38
C SER A 64 -18.26 3.21 11.15
N SER A 65 -18.04 1.95 11.53
CA SER A 65 -18.92 1.22 12.46
C SER A 65 -18.93 1.87 13.83
N CYS A 66 -17.74 2.16 14.39
CA CYS A 66 -17.62 2.83 15.69
C CYS A 66 -18.42 4.13 15.75
N ARG A 67 -18.35 4.96 14.69
CA ARG A 67 -19.13 6.21 14.60
C ARG A 67 -20.63 6.00 14.50
N LYS A 68 -21.08 4.95 13.82
CA LYS A 68 -22.51 4.65 13.69
C LYS A 68 -23.11 4.13 14.99
N ASP A 69 -22.35 3.27 15.66
CA ASP A 69 -22.82 2.49 16.80
C ASP A 69 -22.46 3.15 18.15
N GLY A 70 -21.70 4.26 18.13
CA GLY A 70 -21.14 4.87 19.34
C GLY A 70 -20.14 3.97 20.06
N ALA A 71 -19.52 3.04 19.33
CA ALA A 71 -18.66 2.00 19.88
C ALA A 71 -17.20 2.45 20.00
N ILE A 72 -16.48 1.86 20.94
CA ILE A 72 -15.05 2.05 21.16
C ILE A 72 -14.27 1.08 20.27
N LEU A 73 -13.25 1.60 19.58
CA LEU A 73 -12.32 0.74 18.83
C LEU A 73 -11.34 0.07 19.79
N ILE A 74 -11.34 -1.26 19.84
CA ILE A 74 -10.40 -2.03 20.67
C ILE A 74 -9.33 -2.70 19.82
N VAL A 75 -8.07 -2.57 20.24
CA VAL A 75 -6.90 -3.13 19.56
C VAL A 75 -5.99 -3.84 20.55
N ALA A 76 -5.55 -5.05 20.20
CA ALA A 76 -4.74 -5.86 21.09
C ALA A 76 -3.41 -5.21 21.50
N LYS A 77 -2.68 -4.61 20.54
CA LYS A 77 -1.38 -3.98 20.78
C LYS A 77 -1.17 -2.70 20.00
N LEU A 78 -0.44 -1.74 20.59
CA LEU A 78 -0.13 -0.46 19.94
C LEU A 78 0.61 -0.61 18.60
N ASP A 79 1.59 -1.51 18.47
CA ASP A 79 2.31 -1.76 17.19
C ASP A 79 1.38 -2.19 16.03
N ARG A 80 0.18 -2.70 16.34
CA ARG A 80 -0.79 -3.11 15.33
C ARG A 80 -1.39 -1.90 14.61
N LEU A 81 -1.49 -0.73 15.26
CA LEU A 81 -1.88 0.53 14.62
C LEU A 81 -0.67 1.41 14.25
N ALA A 82 0.36 1.44 15.09
CA ALA A 82 1.40 2.48 15.16
C ALA A 82 2.47 2.50 14.05
N ARG A 83 2.52 1.53 13.13
CA ARG A 83 3.56 1.51 12.05
C ARG A 83 3.52 2.69 11.07
N SER A 84 2.58 3.62 11.22
CA SER A 84 2.57 4.89 10.50
C SER A 84 2.12 6.01 11.44
N VAL A 85 3.01 6.95 11.76
CA VAL A 85 2.75 8.09 12.67
C VAL A 85 1.71 9.04 12.13
N SER A 86 1.71 9.23 10.81
CA SER A 86 0.65 9.96 10.10
C SER A 86 -0.72 9.32 10.30
N PHE A 87 -0.77 8.00 10.51
CA PHE A 87 -2.01 7.29 10.69
C PHE A 87 -2.55 7.44 12.12
N LEU A 88 -1.68 7.32 13.14
CA LEU A 88 -2.10 7.57 14.53
C LEU A 88 -2.54 9.02 14.74
N SER A 89 -1.90 9.98 14.07
CA SER A 89 -2.33 11.39 14.15
C SER A 89 -3.74 11.57 13.57
N ASN A 90 -4.03 11.02 12.38
CA ASN A 90 -5.38 11.06 11.79
C ASN A 90 -6.44 10.34 12.63
N LEU A 91 -6.02 9.29 13.35
CA LEU A 91 -6.87 8.50 14.21
C LEU A 91 -7.20 9.25 15.51
N LEU A 92 -6.23 9.98 16.05
CA LEU A 92 -6.40 10.82 17.23
C LEU A 92 -7.22 12.08 16.95
N GLU A 93 -7.27 12.53 15.69
CA GLU A 93 -8.22 13.55 15.21
C GLU A 93 -9.62 13.00 14.94
N SER A 94 -9.83 11.68 15.02
CA SER A 94 -11.16 11.09 14.88
C SER A 94 -11.94 11.13 16.19
N ASP A 95 -13.25 11.36 16.11
CA ASP A 95 -14.17 11.38 17.27
C ASP A 95 -14.43 10.00 17.88
N VAL A 96 -13.64 8.98 17.53
CA VAL A 96 -13.79 7.60 18.01
C VAL A 96 -12.81 7.37 19.15
N GLU A 97 -13.31 6.90 20.29
CA GLU A 97 -12.47 6.46 21.40
C GLU A 97 -11.78 5.13 21.07
N ILE A 98 -10.51 5.01 21.47
CA ILE A 98 -9.66 3.88 21.12
C ILE A 98 -8.95 3.36 22.35
N VAL A 99 -9.06 2.06 22.55
CA VAL A 99 -8.44 1.35 23.66
C VAL A 99 -7.42 0.35 23.14
N PHE A 100 -6.21 0.43 23.69
CA PHE A 100 -5.14 -0.53 23.46
C PHE A 100 -5.06 -1.46 24.65
N CYS A 101 -5.31 -2.76 24.46
CA CYS A 101 -5.34 -3.73 25.56
C CYS A 101 -3.99 -3.87 26.29
N ASP A 102 -2.88 -3.75 25.55
CA ASP A 102 -1.52 -3.78 26.12
C ASP A 102 -1.14 -2.48 26.82
N PHE A 103 -1.84 -1.39 26.54
CA PHE A 103 -1.59 -0.11 27.16
C PHE A 103 -2.88 0.73 27.35
N PRO A 104 -3.77 0.31 28.28
CA PRO A 104 -5.10 0.93 28.42
C PRO A 104 -5.08 2.39 28.89
N GLN A 105 -3.99 2.79 29.55
CA GLN A 105 -3.78 4.15 30.07
C GLN A 105 -3.26 5.12 29.01
N ALA A 106 -3.12 4.67 27.75
CA ALA A 106 -2.57 5.47 26.67
C ALA A 106 -3.53 6.60 26.27
N ASN A 107 -3.29 7.81 26.78
CA ASN A 107 -4.01 8.99 26.32
C ASN A 107 -3.47 9.50 24.95
N LYS A 108 -4.21 10.39 24.30
CA LYS A 108 -3.86 10.98 22.99
C LYS A 108 -2.42 11.52 22.93
N MET A 109 -1.95 12.18 23.99
CA MET A 109 -0.60 12.73 24.07
C MET A 109 0.47 11.63 24.07
N VAL A 110 0.31 10.61 24.91
CA VAL A 110 1.25 9.49 25.01
C VAL A 110 1.33 8.73 23.69
N LEU A 111 0.20 8.55 23.00
CA LEU A 111 0.15 7.93 21.69
C LEU A 111 0.93 8.73 20.64
N HIS A 112 0.84 10.07 20.63
CA HIS A 112 1.65 10.92 19.74
C HIS A 112 3.15 10.76 20.01
N ILE A 113 3.57 10.73 21.27
CA ILE A 113 4.99 10.59 21.64
C ILE A 113 5.53 9.23 21.18
N ILE A 114 4.82 8.13 21.50
CA ILE A 114 5.25 6.78 21.11
C ILE A 114 5.29 6.64 19.58
N SER A 115 4.32 7.25 18.90
CA SER A 115 4.32 7.32 17.44
C SER A 115 5.61 7.95 16.93
N ALA A 116 5.94 9.16 17.39
CA ALA A 116 7.12 9.90 16.97
C ALA A 116 8.41 9.10 17.20
N ILE A 117 8.54 8.46 18.37
CA ILE A 117 9.68 7.59 18.69
C ILE A 117 9.76 6.42 17.71
N SER A 118 8.65 5.73 17.45
CA SER A 118 8.60 4.58 16.55
C SER A 118 8.99 4.95 15.11
N GLN A 119 8.61 6.14 14.64
CA GLN A 119 9.05 6.63 13.33
C GLN A 119 10.54 6.92 13.30
N TYR A 120 11.06 7.61 14.33
CA TYR A 120 12.47 7.90 14.43
C TYR A 120 13.32 6.62 14.42
N GLU A 121 12.92 5.59 15.17
CA GLU A 121 13.59 4.29 15.16
C GLU A 121 13.54 3.62 13.77
N ALA A 122 12.38 3.64 13.10
CA ALA A 122 12.24 3.07 11.77
C ALA A 122 13.14 3.78 10.75
N GLU A 123 13.25 5.12 10.84
CA GLU A 123 14.14 5.94 10.02
C GLU A 123 15.61 5.63 10.31
N LEU A 124 16.00 5.49 11.57
CA LEU A 124 17.36 5.08 11.96
C LEU A 124 17.73 3.69 11.44
N ILE A 125 16.83 2.71 11.56
CA ILE A 125 17.04 1.36 11.03
C ILE A 125 17.23 1.42 9.50
N ALA A 126 16.40 2.19 8.80
CA ALA A 126 16.52 2.37 7.37
C ALA A 126 17.86 3.03 6.98
N ALA A 127 18.26 4.08 7.70
CA ALA A 127 19.53 4.77 7.48
C ALA A 127 20.73 3.84 7.72
N ARG A 128 20.74 3.10 8.82
CA ARG A 128 21.79 2.12 9.15
C ARG A 128 21.86 1.00 8.13
N THR A 129 20.72 0.49 7.68
CA THR A 129 20.66 -0.55 6.64
C THR A 129 21.23 -0.02 5.33
N LYS A 130 20.85 1.20 4.91
CA LYS A 130 21.36 1.84 3.70
C LYS A 130 22.88 2.04 3.78
N ALA A 131 23.39 2.55 4.90
CA ALA A 131 24.82 2.72 5.13
C ALA A 131 25.58 1.37 5.06
N SER A 132 25.04 0.34 5.69
CA SER A 132 25.61 -1.01 5.68
C SER A 132 25.64 -1.63 4.28
N LEU A 133 24.57 -1.45 3.50
CA LEU A 133 24.48 -1.90 2.11
C LEU A 133 25.47 -1.13 1.21
N GLN A 134 25.58 0.19 1.40
CA GLN A 134 26.54 1.01 0.66
C GLN A 134 27.99 0.60 0.96
N ALA A 135 28.32 0.35 2.22
CA ALA A 135 29.64 -0.16 2.63
C ALA A 135 29.91 -1.53 2.00
N LYS A 136 28.96 -2.47 2.04
CA LYS A 136 29.08 -3.77 1.36
C LYS A 136 29.33 -3.61 -0.15
N LYS A 137 28.58 -2.73 -0.82
CA LYS A 137 28.74 -2.44 -2.24
C LYS A 137 30.13 -1.84 -2.56
N SER A 138 30.62 -0.92 -1.71
CA SER A 138 31.95 -0.33 -1.88
C SER A 138 33.09 -1.34 -1.73
N ARG A 139 32.87 -2.39 -0.93
CA ARG A 139 33.78 -3.54 -0.78
C ARG A 139 33.67 -4.56 -1.92
N GLY A 140 32.92 -4.25 -2.99
CA GLY A 140 32.79 -5.10 -4.17
C GLY A 140 31.74 -6.21 -4.07
N PHE A 141 30.99 -6.31 -2.97
CA PHE A 141 29.91 -7.30 -2.87
C PHE A 141 28.74 -6.93 -3.78
N LYS A 142 28.30 -7.88 -4.61
CA LYS A 142 27.03 -7.76 -5.35
C LYS A 142 25.87 -7.89 -4.36
N LEU A 143 25.02 -6.86 -4.31
CA LEU A 143 23.79 -6.88 -3.51
C LEU A 143 22.66 -7.54 -4.31
N GLY A 144 21.82 -8.31 -3.61
CA GLY A 144 20.76 -9.14 -4.21
C GLY A 144 21.09 -10.62 -4.09
N ASN A 145 20.09 -11.49 -4.27
CA ASN A 145 20.30 -12.94 -4.27
C ASN A 145 20.25 -13.47 -5.72
N PRO A 146 21.40 -13.61 -6.41
CA PRO A 146 21.44 -14.11 -7.78
C PRO A 146 20.96 -15.57 -7.90
N GLU A 147 21.07 -16.40 -6.85
CA GLU A 147 20.66 -17.82 -6.92
C GLU A 147 19.14 -17.99 -7.14
N HIS A 148 18.31 -17.15 -6.53
CA HIS A 148 16.85 -17.18 -6.79
C HIS A 148 16.49 -16.63 -8.18
N LEU A 149 17.40 -15.87 -8.79
CA LEU A 149 17.24 -15.33 -10.12
C LEU A 149 17.73 -16.29 -11.19
N MET A 150 18.60 -17.27 -10.93
CA MET A 150 19.06 -18.20 -11.98
C MET A 150 17.96 -19.19 -12.39
N ASP A 151 17.25 -19.80 -11.43
CA ASP A 151 16.21 -20.81 -11.71
C ASP A 151 14.87 -20.23 -12.20
N ARG A 152 14.63 -18.94 -11.94
CA ARG A 152 13.38 -18.25 -12.31
C ARG A 152 13.63 -16.93 -13.04
N HIS A 153 14.80 -16.78 -13.67
CA HIS A 153 15.18 -15.54 -14.35
C HIS A 153 14.14 -15.14 -15.39
N GLU A 154 13.79 -16.09 -16.26
CA GLU A 154 12.83 -15.87 -17.33
C GLU A 154 11.44 -15.59 -16.76
N GLN A 155 10.98 -16.34 -15.76
CA GLN A 155 9.69 -16.08 -15.12
C GLN A 155 9.65 -14.72 -14.43
N ALA A 156 10.72 -14.28 -13.78
CA ALA A 156 10.82 -12.97 -13.16
C ALA A 156 10.81 -11.85 -14.22
N ILE A 157 11.53 -12.02 -15.33
CA ILE A 157 11.49 -11.11 -16.48
C ILE A 157 10.08 -11.05 -17.05
N GLN A 158 9.44 -12.19 -17.32
CA GLN A 158 8.08 -12.27 -17.87
C GLN A 158 7.07 -11.61 -16.93
N ASN A 159 7.14 -11.87 -15.62
CA ASN A 159 6.29 -11.23 -14.62
C ASN A 159 6.51 -9.72 -14.54
N SER A 160 7.76 -9.27 -14.65
CA SER A 160 8.09 -7.84 -14.72
C SER A 160 7.53 -7.19 -16.00
N ILE A 161 7.72 -7.83 -17.16
CA ILE A 161 7.18 -7.37 -18.44
C ILE A 161 5.65 -7.30 -18.38
N ARG A 162 4.99 -8.34 -17.85
CA ARG A 162 3.53 -8.39 -17.66
C ARG A 162 3.05 -7.27 -16.74
N THR A 163 3.68 -7.10 -15.59
CA THR A 163 3.33 -6.03 -14.62
C THR A 163 3.52 -4.64 -15.23
N CYS A 164 4.60 -4.43 -15.98
CA CYS A 164 4.85 -3.18 -16.69
C CYS A 164 3.83 -2.94 -17.81
N LYS A 165 3.40 -4.00 -18.52
CA LYS A 165 2.36 -3.95 -19.55
C LYS A 165 1.01 -3.59 -18.93
N ASP A 166 0.58 -4.31 -17.90
CA ASP A 166 -0.70 -4.06 -17.20
C ASP A 166 -0.79 -2.64 -16.64
N LYS A 167 0.30 -2.11 -16.07
CA LYS A 167 0.36 -0.71 -15.60
C LYS A 167 0.26 0.30 -16.74
N ALA A 168 0.84 -0.01 -17.89
CA ALA A 168 0.80 0.87 -19.05
C ALA A 168 -0.57 0.83 -19.74
N ASP A 169 -1.22 -0.34 -19.78
CA ASP A 169 -2.52 -0.55 -20.41
C ASP A 169 -3.66 0.06 -19.59
N ASN A 170 -3.53 0.06 -18.27
CA ASN A 170 -4.47 0.71 -17.36
C ASN A 170 -4.23 2.21 -17.15
N ASN A 171 -3.20 2.78 -17.78
CA ASN A 171 -2.93 4.20 -17.63
C ASN A 171 -3.95 5.04 -18.42
N PRO A 172 -4.71 5.94 -17.77
CA PRO A 172 -5.76 6.72 -18.42
C PRO A 172 -5.21 7.63 -19.52
N ASN A 173 -4.00 8.18 -19.38
CA ASN A 173 -3.39 9.04 -20.39
C ASN A 173 -3.03 8.25 -21.65
N ASN A 174 -2.49 7.04 -21.48
CA ASN A 174 -2.20 6.16 -22.61
C ASN A 174 -3.48 5.74 -23.33
N LYS A 175 -4.56 5.41 -22.60
CA LYS A 175 -5.87 5.07 -23.21
C LYS A 175 -6.42 6.21 -24.05
N ARG A 176 -6.37 7.44 -23.53
CA ARG A 176 -6.83 8.63 -24.27
C ARG A 176 -5.94 8.92 -25.49
N ALA A 177 -4.62 8.80 -25.35
CA ALA A 177 -3.69 8.98 -26.48
C ALA A 177 -3.92 7.93 -27.58
N VAL A 178 -4.21 6.68 -27.22
CA VAL A 178 -4.52 5.59 -28.17
C VAL A 178 -5.79 5.88 -28.97
N ALA A 179 -6.80 6.51 -28.38
CA ALA A 179 -8.02 6.89 -29.09
C ALA A 179 -7.73 7.91 -30.22
N ILE A 180 -6.86 8.89 -29.95
CA ILE A 180 -6.42 9.85 -30.98
C ILE A 180 -5.53 9.16 -32.02
N LEU A 181 -4.59 8.31 -31.59
CA LEU A 181 -3.71 7.59 -32.52
C LEU A 181 -4.49 6.71 -33.51
N ARG A 182 -5.66 6.16 -33.13
CA ARG A 182 -6.54 5.42 -34.06
C ARG A 182 -7.02 6.27 -35.23
N ILE A 183 -7.30 7.55 -34.98
CA ILE A 183 -7.74 8.50 -36.01
C ILE A 183 -6.54 8.89 -36.88
N LEU A 184 -5.43 9.29 -36.25
CA LEU A 184 -4.23 9.74 -36.95
C LEU A 184 -3.60 8.66 -37.84
N VAL A 185 -3.73 7.37 -37.46
CA VAL A 185 -3.25 6.24 -38.28
C VAL A 185 -4.09 6.08 -39.54
N LYS A 186 -5.41 6.28 -39.48
CA LYS A 186 -6.28 6.25 -40.68
C LYS A 186 -5.96 7.39 -41.64
N GLU A 187 -5.57 8.53 -41.10
CA GLU A 187 -5.14 9.70 -41.87
C GLU A 187 -3.69 9.58 -42.38
N SER A 188 -3.03 8.43 -42.21
CA SER A 188 -1.68 8.13 -42.72
C SER A 188 -0.58 9.08 -42.24
N HIS A 189 -0.73 9.69 -41.06
CA HIS A 189 0.31 10.52 -40.45
C HIS A 189 1.58 9.70 -40.14
N SER A 190 2.74 10.34 -40.15
CA SER A 190 3.97 9.74 -39.66
C SER A 190 3.97 9.65 -38.13
N TYR A 191 4.73 8.69 -37.58
CA TYR A 191 4.88 8.55 -36.13
C TYR A 191 5.44 9.81 -35.44
N ASN A 192 6.14 10.68 -36.17
CA ASN A 192 6.69 11.93 -35.64
C ASN A 192 5.60 13.00 -35.56
N GLU A 193 4.79 13.14 -36.60
CA GLU A 193 3.64 14.05 -36.63
C GLU A 193 2.61 13.67 -35.56
N MET A 194 2.32 12.37 -35.44
CA MET A 194 1.46 11.85 -34.37
C MET A 194 1.95 12.22 -32.96
N ALA A 195 3.27 12.17 -32.74
CA ALA A 195 3.85 12.57 -31.45
C ALA A 195 3.69 14.07 -31.20
N ASN A 196 3.91 14.90 -32.24
CA ASN A 196 3.74 16.34 -32.15
C ASN A 196 2.28 16.73 -31.88
N ILE A 197 1.32 16.12 -32.59
CA ILE A 197 -0.11 16.36 -32.40
C ILE A 197 -0.53 16.00 -30.96
N LEU A 198 -0.14 14.81 -30.46
CA LEU A 198 -0.44 14.43 -29.09
C LEU A 198 0.13 15.43 -28.07
N ASN A 199 1.35 15.92 -28.28
CA ASN A 199 1.97 16.90 -27.38
C ASN A 199 1.29 18.27 -27.44
N GLN A 200 0.89 18.74 -28.63
CA GLN A 200 0.17 20.00 -28.82
C GLN A 200 -1.21 19.97 -28.17
N GLU A 201 -1.90 18.83 -28.26
CA GLU A 201 -3.20 18.59 -27.62
C GLU A 201 -3.08 18.34 -26.09
N GLY A 202 -1.89 18.52 -25.50
CA GLY A 202 -1.67 18.44 -24.05
C GLY A 202 -1.58 17.03 -23.49
N PHE A 203 -1.39 16.00 -24.32
CA PHE A 203 -1.22 14.63 -23.83
C PHE A 203 0.19 14.43 -23.26
N VAL A 204 0.25 13.76 -22.12
CA VAL A 204 1.50 13.35 -21.48
C VAL A 204 1.53 11.83 -21.26
N SER A 205 2.72 11.25 -21.33
CA SER A 205 2.92 9.82 -21.06
C SER A 205 2.57 9.45 -19.62
N SER A 206 2.57 8.16 -19.32
CA SER A 206 2.34 7.64 -17.96
C SER A 206 3.28 8.18 -16.88
N LYS A 207 4.42 8.76 -17.28
CA LYS A 207 5.41 9.39 -16.39
C LYS A 207 5.35 10.93 -16.41
N GLY A 208 4.39 11.53 -17.11
CA GLY A 208 4.28 12.98 -17.26
C GLY A 208 5.23 13.58 -18.30
N CYS A 209 5.98 12.77 -19.06
CA CYS A 209 6.84 13.24 -20.13
C CYS A 209 6.08 13.38 -21.45
N SER A 210 6.56 14.25 -22.35
CA SER A 210 6.08 14.35 -23.74
C SER A 210 6.22 13.05 -24.52
N PHE A 211 5.32 12.84 -25.48
CA PHE A 211 5.37 11.73 -26.42
C PHE A 211 6.51 11.90 -27.42
N THR A 212 7.20 10.79 -27.68
CA THR A 212 8.22 10.67 -28.72
C THR A 212 7.77 9.71 -29.81
N LYS A 213 8.36 9.80 -31.01
CA LYS A 213 8.16 8.84 -32.11
C LYS A 213 8.19 7.38 -31.64
N SER A 214 9.18 7.02 -30.82
CA SER A 214 9.35 5.66 -30.28
C SER A 214 8.22 5.25 -29.34
N THR A 215 7.67 6.21 -28.56
CA THR A 215 6.54 5.96 -27.66
C THR A 215 5.26 5.74 -28.45
N VAL A 216 5.04 6.56 -29.49
CA VAL A 216 3.92 6.41 -30.43
C VAL A 216 3.98 5.07 -31.16
N TYR A 217 5.14 4.70 -31.72
CA TYR A 217 5.35 3.40 -32.33
C TYR A 217 5.02 2.23 -31.38
N LYS A 218 5.51 2.30 -30.13
CA LYS A 218 5.23 1.28 -29.12
C LYS A 218 3.73 1.16 -28.82
N LEU A 219 2.99 2.28 -28.77
CA LEU A 219 1.55 2.27 -28.54
C LEU A 219 0.79 1.70 -29.75
N ILE A 220 1.13 2.12 -30.96
CA ILE A 220 0.51 1.62 -32.20
C ILE A 220 0.71 0.11 -32.34
N LYS A 221 1.94 -0.38 -32.15
CA LYS A 221 2.26 -1.81 -32.18
C LYS A 221 1.57 -2.58 -31.06
N ARG A 222 1.46 -1.99 -29.86
CA ARG A 222 0.85 -2.64 -28.69
C ARG A 222 -0.67 -2.81 -28.82
N TYR A 223 -1.34 -1.83 -29.41
CA TYR A 223 -2.81 -1.84 -29.59
C TYR A 223 -3.24 -2.29 -30.98
N ASN A 224 -2.29 -2.74 -31.80
CA ASN A 224 -2.50 -3.18 -33.18
C ASN A 224 -3.30 -2.16 -34.01
N LEU A 225 -2.88 -0.89 -33.96
CA LEU A 225 -3.63 0.22 -34.57
C LEU A 225 -3.39 0.37 -36.07
N LYS A 226 -2.38 -0.32 -36.60
CA LYS A 226 -2.01 -0.31 -38.01
C LYS A 226 -1.98 -1.77 -38.46
N GLU A 227 -2.77 -2.12 -39.46
CA GLU A 227 -2.63 -3.39 -40.16
C GLU A 227 -1.36 -3.31 -41.02
N ASP A 228 -0.53 -4.36 -40.96
CA ASP A 228 0.68 -4.49 -41.77
C ASP A 228 0.35 -4.49 -43.27
#